data_AF-A0A2S5P535-F1
#
_entry.id   AF-A0A2S5P535-F1
#
_cell.length_a   1.000
_cell.length_b   1.000
_cell.length_c   1.000
_cell.angle_alpha   90.00
_cell.angle_beta   90.00
_cell.angle_gamma   90.00
#
_symmetry.space_group_name_H-M   'P 1'
#
loop_
_entity.id
_entity.type
_entity.pdbx_description
1 polymer ?
#
loop_
_entity_poly.entity_id
_entity_poly.type
_entity_poly.pdbx_seq_one_letter_code
_entity_poly.pdbx_strand_id
1 'polypeptide(L)'
;MTDDATIKLIADLKRENAELAGLALATGVILTQLLQTNCRRELNPQAAAGRIMTNARDAIEGFTAQHPTDPVMRQRAFDAVKQYEDQIRSVLAV
;
A
#
# COMPACT_ATOMS: atom_id res chain seq x y z
N MET A 1 20.37 -0.29 32.78
CA MET A 1 21.01 0.83 32.07
C MET A 1 20.97 0.49 30.60
N THR A 2 20.12 1.14 29.82
CA THR A 2 20.15 1.02 28.36
C THR A 2 21.39 1.77 27.91
N ASP A 3 22.31 1.06 27.25
CA ASP A 3 23.55 1.62 26.72
C ASP A 3 23.23 2.76 25.72
N ASP A 4 24.01 3.84 25.78
CA ASP A 4 23.87 5.05 24.97
C ASP A 4 23.83 4.74 23.46
N ALA A 5 24.53 3.70 23.02
CA ALA A 5 24.47 3.18 21.66
C ALA A 5 23.10 2.59 21.30
N THR A 6 22.41 1.94 22.25
CA THR A 6 21.04 1.46 22.06
C THR A 6 20.06 2.63 21.93
N ILE A 7 20.23 3.69 22.73
CA ILE A 7 19.40 4.90 22.64
C ILE A 7 19.58 5.57 21.27
N LYS A 8 20.83 5.71 20.82
CA LYS A 8 21.15 6.24 19.49
C LYS A 8 20.53 5.41 18.37
N LEU A 9 20.68 4.07 18.42
CA LEU A 9 20.08 3.17 17.43
C LEU A 9 18.56 3.31 17.37
N ILE A 10 17.88 3.42 18.51
CA ILE A 10 16.43 3.62 18.56
C ILE A 10 16.05 4.97 17.93
N ALA A 11 16.82 6.03 18.16
CA ALA A 11 16.57 7.33 17.57
C ALA A 11 16.72 7.30 16.04
N ASP A 12 17.76 6.63 15.55
CA ASP A 12 18.01 6.46 14.11
C ASP A 12 16.89 5.63 13.46
N LEU A 13 16.49 4.51 14.06
CA LEU A 13 15.38 3.67 13.57
C LEU A 13 14.04 4.43 13.55
N LYS A 14 13.77 5.28 14.56
CA LYS A 14 12.55 6.11 14.58
C LYS A 14 12.55 7.13 13.45
N ARG A 15 13.71 7.70 13.13
CA ARG A 15 13.86 8.64 12.02
C ARG A 15 13.64 7.95 10.68
N GLU A 16 14.31 6.82 10.45
CA GLU A 16 14.12 6.04 9.21
C GLU A 16 12.65 5.62 9.03
N ASN A 17 11.99 5.19 10.11
CA ASN A 17 10.57 4.85 10.06
C ASN A 17 9.69 6.07 9.72
N ALA A 18 10.01 7.26 10.24
CA ALA A 18 9.29 8.49 9.88
C ALA A 18 9.48 8.86 8.39
N GLU A 19 10.70 8.70 7.87
CA GLU A 19 11.01 8.93 6.45
C GLU A 19 10.26 7.94 5.54
N LEU A 20 10.27 6.64 5.89
CA LEU A 20 9.51 5.60 5.20
C LEU A 20 7.99 5.84 5.26
N ALA A 21 7.48 6.26 6.42
CA ALA A 21 6.06 6.59 6.58
C ALA A 21 5.65 7.78 5.70
N GLY A 22 6.50 8.80 5.60
CA GLY A 22 6.29 9.94 4.71
C GLY A 22 6.24 9.52 3.23
N LEU A 23 7.18 8.67 2.80
CA LEU A 23 7.20 8.15 1.43
C LEU A 23 5.97 7.28 1.14
N ALA A 24 5.58 6.42 2.07
CA ALA A 24 4.39 5.57 1.94
C ALA A 24 3.11 6.41 1.84
N LEU A 25 2.99 7.48 2.65
CA LEU A 25 1.86 8.40 2.58
C LEU A 25 1.79 9.11 1.22
N ALA A 26 2.89 9.70 0.76
CA ALA A 26 2.94 10.39 -0.53
C ALA A 26 2.61 9.45 -1.69
N THR A 27 3.19 8.25 -1.69
CA THR A 27 2.94 7.21 -2.70
C THR A 27 1.47 6.80 -2.68
N GLY A 28 0.88 6.58 -1.51
CA GLY A 28 -0.53 6.21 -1.40
C GLY A 28 -1.48 7.28 -1.91
N VAL A 29 -1.22 8.55 -1.61
CA VAL A 29 -2.01 9.68 -2.15
C VAL A 29 -1.94 9.72 -3.68
N ILE A 30 -0.74 9.59 -4.26
CA ILE A 30 -0.54 9.60 -5.72
C ILE A 30 -1.27 8.41 -6.36
N LEU A 31 -1.08 7.20 -5.84
CA LEU A 31 -1.71 5.99 -6.38
C LEU A 31 -3.23 6.09 -6.34
N THR A 32 -3.83 6.57 -5.25
CA THR A 32 -5.28 6.78 -5.17
C THR A 32 -5.77 7.76 -6.24
N GLN A 33 -5.06 8.87 -6.48
CA GLN A 33 -5.43 9.84 -7.53
C GLN A 33 -5.33 9.23 -8.93
N LEU A 34 -4.27 8.47 -9.22
CA LEU A 34 -4.09 7.77 -10.49
C LEU A 34 -5.18 6.73 -10.70
N LEU A 35 -5.50 5.94 -9.67
CA LEU A 35 -6.54 4.91 -9.73
C LEU A 35 -7.92 5.52 -9.96
N GLN A 36 -8.27 6.59 -9.24
CA GLN A 36 -9.52 7.33 -9.47
C GLN A 36 -9.59 7.88 -10.90
N THR A 37 -8.49 8.47 -11.39
CA THR A 37 -8.40 9.01 -12.75
C THR A 37 -8.60 7.93 -13.80
N ASN A 38 -7.97 6.76 -13.62
CA ASN A 38 -8.12 5.63 -14.53
C ASN A 38 -9.53 5.06 -14.49
N CYS A 39 -10.11 4.84 -13.30
CA CYS A 39 -11.45 4.29 -13.18
C CYS A 39 -12.52 5.21 -13.79
N ARG A 40 -12.37 6.54 -13.67
CA ARG A 40 -13.31 7.52 -14.27
C ARG A 40 -13.33 7.53 -15.79
N ARG A 41 -12.31 6.98 -16.45
CA ARG A 41 -12.26 6.87 -17.92
C ARG A 41 -13.03 5.66 -18.46
N GLU A 42 -13.35 4.72 -17.58
CA GLU A 42 -14.03 3.48 -17.93
C GLU A 42 -15.54 3.66 -17.93
N LEU A 43 -16.23 2.95 -18.82
CA LEU A 43 -17.70 2.91 -18.88
C LEU A 43 -18.34 2.47 -17.56
N ASN A 44 -17.65 1.60 -16.81
CA ASN A 44 -18.05 1.17 -15.47
C ASN A 44 -16.87 1.30 -14.50
N PRO A 45 -16.75 2.44 -13.80
CA PRO A 45 -15.64 2.71 -12.88
C PRO A 45 -15.56 1.70 -11.72
N GLN A 46 -16.69 1.24 -11.21
CA GLN A 46 -16.76 0.29 -10.10
C GLN A 46 -16.22 -1.09 -10.50
N ALA A 47 -16.57 -1.55 -11.70
CA ALA A 47 -16.04 -2.79 -12.25
C ALA A 47 -14.54 -2.69 -12.55
N ALA A 48 -14.09 -1.54 -13.06
CA ALA A 48 -12.67 -1.28 -13.31
C ALA A 48 -11.85 -1.32 -12.02
N ALA A 49 -12.32 -0.65 -10.96
CA ALA A 49 -11.69 -0.67 -9.65
C ALA A 49 -11.55 -2.10 -9.12
N GLY A 50 -12.62 -2.90 -9.18
CA GLY A 50 -12.58 -4.31 -8.76
C GLY A 50 -11.52 -5.12 -9.52
N ARG A 51 -11.46 -5.01 -10.85
CA ARG A 51 -10.46 -5.71 -11.67
C ARG A 51 -9.02 -5.31 -11.30
N ILE A 52 -8.76 -4.02 -11.12
CA ILE A 52 -7.43 -3.52 -10.77
C ILE A 52 -7.00 -4.09 -9.41
N MET A 53 -7.90 -4.12 -8.44
CA MET A 53 -7.61 -4.64 -7.09
C MET A 53 -7.37 -6.15 -7.10
N THR A 54 -8.15 -6.92 -7.88
CA THR A 54 -7.89 -8.35 -8.07
C THR A 54 -6.52 -8.60 -8.67
N ASN A 55 -6.19 -7.92 -9.77
CA ASN A 55 -4.87 -8.06 -10.42
C ASN A 55 -3.72 -7.71 -9.47
N ALA A 56 -3.89 -6.71 -8.60
CA ALA A 56 -2.90 -6.35 -7.60
C ALA A 56 -2.72 -7.46 -6.54
N ARG A 57 -3.82 -8.08 -6.07
CA ARG A 57 -3.74 -9.22 -5.15
C ARG A 57 -3.00 -10.40 -5.79
N ASP A 58 -3.34 -10.73 -7.03
CA ASP A 58 -2.72 -11.84 -7.76
C ASP A 58 -1.21 -11.58 -7.97
N ALA A 59 -0.83 -10.34 -8.27
CA ALA A 59 0.57 -9.96 -8.41
C ALA A 59 1.35 -10.08 -7.08
N ILE A 60 0.75 -9.66 -5.95
CA ILE A 60 1.35 -9.83 -4.61
C ILE A 60 1.51 -11.31 -4.29
N GLU A 61 0.49 -12.11 -4.53
CA GLU A 61 0.55 -13.55 -4.30
C GLU A 61 1.63 -14.21 -5.16
N GLY A 62 1.67 -13.92 -6.46
CA GLY A 62 2.69 -14.42 -7.37
C GLY A 62 4.10 -14.01 -6.96
N PHE A 63 4.30 -12.76 -6.56
CA PHE A 63 5.60 -12.27 -6.08
C PHE A 63 6.03 -12.99 -4.79
N THR A 64 5.14 -13.08 -3.80
CA THR A 64 5.45 -13.71 -2.50
C THR A 64 5.62 -15.23 -2.60
N ALA A 65 5.05 -15.87 -3.61
CA ALA A 65 5.29 -17.29 -3.89
C ALA A 65 6.66 -17.56 -4.52
N GLN A 66 7.19 -16.60 -5.29
CA GLN A 66 8.47 -16.72 -6.01
C GLN A 66 9.65 -16.21 -5.18
N HIS A 67 9.40 -15.34 -4.21
CA HIS A 67 10.43 -14.69 -3.41
C HIS A 67 10.21 -14.94 -1.92
N PRO A 68 11.26 -15.36 -1.16
CA PRO A 68 11.19 -15.40 0.30
C PRO A 68 10.91 -13.99 0.81
N THR A 69 9.72 -13.80 1.37
CA THR A 69 9.24 -12.51 1.86
C THR A 69 8.78 -12.65 3.30
N ASP A 70 8.99 -11.61 4.10
CA ASP A 70 8.50 -11.59 5.48
C ASP A 70 6.96 -11.68 5.48
N PRO A 71 6.35 -12.58 6.29
CA PRO A 71 4.89 -12.67 6.40
C PRO A 71 4.21 -11.33 6.73
N VAL A 72 4.86 -10.47 7.52
CA VAL A 72 4.38 -9.13 7.86
C VAL A 72 4.34 -8.24 6.62
N MET A 73 5.36 -8.31 5.76
CA MET A 73 5.38 -7.57 4.48
C MET A 73 4.22 -8.02 3.59
N ARG A 74 4.02 -9.33 3.45
CA ARG A 74 2.92 -9.90 2.66
C ARG A 74 1.57 -9.44 3.18
N GLN A 75 1.32 -9.57 4.48
CA GLN A 75 0.06 -9.15 5.09
C GLN A 75 -0.18 -7.65 4.88
N ARG A 76 0.85 -6.82 5.09
CA ARG A 76 0.74 -5.37 4.93
C ARG A 76 0.42 -4.98 3.49
N ALA A 77 0.95 -5.70 2.50
CA ALA A 77 0.64 -5.47 1.10
C ALA A 77 -0.84 -5.76 0.79
N PHE A 78 -1.40 -6.86 1.31
CA PHE A 78 -2.83 -7.16 1.13
C PHE A 78 -3.74 -6.15 1.83
N ASP A 79 -3.37 -5.72 3.04
CA ASP A 79 -4.11 -4.70 3.78
C ASP A 79 -4.13 -3.38 3.01
N ALA A 80 -2.99 -2.99 2.41
CA ALA A 80 -2.91 -1.79 1.58
C ALA A 80 -3.81 -1.88 0.34
N VAL A 81 -3.82 -3.01 -0.37
CA VAL A 81 -4.71 -3.21 -1.53
C VAL A 81 -6.18 -3.10 -1.12
N LYS A 82 -6.57 -3.71 0.00
CA LYS A 82 -7.93 -3.59 0.53
C LYS A 82 -8.28 -2.14 0.89
N GLN A 83 -7.38 -1.44 1.57
CA GLN A 83 -7.57 -0.04 1.91
C GLN A 83 -7.80 0.82 0.65
N TYR A 84 -7.02 0.60 -0.41
CA TYR A 84 -7.22 1.34 -1.67
C TYR A 84 -8.53 0.98 -2.35
N GLU A 85 -8.92 -0.30 -2.35
CA GLU A 85 -10.21 -0.73 -2.86
C GLU A 85 -11.37 0.01 -2.16
N ASP A 86 -11.37 0.02 -0.83
CA ASP A 86 -12.41 0.67 -0.02
C ASP A 86 -12.46 2.19 -0.29
N GLN A 87 -11.28 2.83 -0.33
CA GLN A 87 -11.17 4.26 -0.64
C GLN A 87 -11.72 4.61 -2.02
N ILE A 88 -11.35 3.85 -3.05
CA ILE A 88 -11.80 4.11 -4.42
C ILE A 88 -13.31 3.87 -4.54
N ARG A 89 -13.82 2.76 -4.00
CA ARG A 89 -15.25 2.47 -4.02
C ARG A 89 -16.07 3.56 -3.34
N SER A 90 -15.56 4.17 -2.27
CA SER A 90 -16.25 5.25 -1.55
C SER A 90 -16.43 6.54 -2.35
N VAL A 91 -15.58 6.78 -3.36
CA VAL A 91 -15.59 8.05 -4.14
C VAL A 91 -16.08 7.89 -5.57
N LEU A 92 -16.21 6.65 -6.07
CA LEU A 92 -16.80 6.38 -7.38
C LEU A 92 -18.32 6.38 -7.24
N ALA A 93 -19.01 7.16 -8.08
CA ALA A 93 -20.47 7.14 -8.15
C ALA A 93 -20.97 5.73 -8.53
N VAL A 94 -22.13 5.34 -7.98
CA VAL A 94 -22.84 4.09 -8.30
C VAL A 94 -23.39 4.15 -9.72
#